data_AF-A0A923YRY4-F1
#
_entry.id   AF-A0A923YRY4-F1
#
_cell.length_a   1.000
_cell.length_b   1.000
_cell.length_c   1.000
_cell.angle_alpha   90.00
_cell.angle_beta   90.00
_cell.angle_gamma   90.00
#
_symmetry.space_group_name_H-M   'P 1'
#
loop_
_entity.id
_entity.type
_entity.pdbx_description
1 polymer ?
#
loop_
_entity_poly.entity_id
_entity_poly.type
_entity_poly.pdbx_seq_one_letter_code
_entity_poly.pdbx_strand_id
1 'polypeptide(L)' 'MSYYKIENLENYFKMYNKSVREPRKFWDKIADENFTWYQR' A
#
# COMPACT_ATOMS: atom_id res chain seq x y z
N MET A 1 -2.57 -13.35 6.49
CA MET A 1 -2.22 -11.93 6.44
C MET A 1 -1.16 -11.76 5.35
N SER A 2 -1.49 -11.06 4.27
CA SER A 2 -0.55 -10.77 3.19
C SER A 2 0.06 -9.40 3.44
N TYR A 3 1.19 -9.37 4.14
CA TYR A 3 1.92 -8.13 4.38
C TYR A 3 2.48 -7.60 3.07
N TYR A 4 2.14 -6.36 2.72
CA TYR A 4 2.72 -5.69 1.57
C TYR A 4 4.26 -5.74 1.64
N LYS A 5 4.89 -6.41 0.66
CA LYS A 5 6.33 -6.62 0.61
C LYS A 5 6.90 -6.08 -0.70
N ILE A 6 8.05 -5.43 -0.58
CA ILE A 6 8.82 -4.92 -1.72
C ILE A 6 9.90 -5.97 -2.03
N GLU A 7 9.83 -6.55 -3.23
CA GLU A 7 10.68 -7.69 -3.60
C GLU A 7 12.06 -7.27 -4.12
N ASN A 8 12.15 -6.12 -4.79
CA ASN A 8 13.38 -5.59 -5.35
C ASN A 8 13.27 -4.07 -5.52
N LEU A 9 14.39 -3.43 -5.89
CA LEU A 9 14.48 -1.98 -6.01
C LEU A 9 13.60 -1.40 -7.13
N GLU A 10 13.43 -2.12 -8.23
CA GLU A 10 12.55 -1.68 -9.32
C GLU A 10 11.08 -1.65 -8.87
N ASN A 11 10.65 -2.69 -8.15
CA ASN A 11 9.32 -2.78 -7.57
C ASN A 11 9.10 -1.66 -6.53
N TYR A 12 10.13 -1.32 -5.73
CA TYR A 12 10.08 -0.17 -4.84
C TYR A 12 9.71 1.11 -5.60
N PHE A 13 10.46 1.45 -6.66
CA PHE A 13 10.24 2.69 -7.41
C PHE A 13 8.88 2.69 -8.11
N LYS A 14 8.46 1.55 -8.66
CA LYS A 14 7.13 1.42 -9.29
C LYS A 14 6.01 1.70 -8.29
N MET A 15 6.10 1.13 -7.10
CA MET A 15 5.07 1.31 -6.06
C MET A 15 5.13 2.70 -5.44
N TYR A 16 6.32 3.25 -5.22
CA TYR A 16 6.51 4.62 -4.76
C TYR A 16 5.89 5.64 -5.72
N ASN A 17 6.17 5.52 -7.02
CA ASN A 17 5.58 6.42 -8.02
C ASN A 17 4.05 6.33 -8.02
N LYS A 18 3.50 5.12 -7.81
CA LYS A 18 2.06 4.91 -7.71
C LYS A 18 1.46 5.49 -6.42
N SER A 19 2.16 5.39 -5.29
CA SER A 19 1.72 5.94 -4.01
C SER A 19 1.68 7.47 -4.01
N VAL A 20 2.56 8.12 -4.78
CA VAL A 20 2.58 9.57 -4.94
C VAL A 20 1.56 10.04 -5.98
N ARG A 21 1.40 9.32 -7.09
CA ARG A 21 0.48 9.71 -8.18
C ARG A 21 -0.99 9.54 -7.79
N GLU A 22 -1.34 8.45 -7.11
CA GLU A 22 -2.73 8.10 -6.75
C GLU A 22 -2.82 7.74 -5.25
N PRO A 23 -2.53 8.70 -4.35
CA PRO A 23 -2.30 8.43 -2.94
C PRO A 23 -3.52 7.81 -2.24
N ARG A 24 -4.73 8.36 -2.44
CA ARG A 24 -5.96 7.80 -1.83
C ARG A 24 -6.13 6.33 -2.18
N LYS A 25 -6.25 6.03 -3.47
CA LYS A 25 -6.49 4.66 -3.95
C LYS A 25 -5.39 3.68 -3.54
N PHE A 26 -4.13 4.14 -3.54
CA PHE A 26 -3.00 3.30 -3.15
C PHE A 26 -3.04 2.98 -1.65
N TRP A 27 -3.17 3.99 -0.80
CA TRP A 27 -3.13 3.81 0.65
C TRP A 27 -4.43 3.21 1.20
N ASP A 28 -5.60 3.49 0.62
CA ASP A 28 -6.88 2.88 0.99
C ASP A 28 -6.81 1.36 0.82
N LYS A 29 -6.26 0.88 -0.30
CA LYS A 29 -6.08 -0.55 -0.54
C LYS A 29 -5.14 -1.20 0.49
N ILE A 30 -4.02 -0.54 0.81
CA ILE A 30 -3.08 -1.03 1.81
C ILE A 30 -3.74 -1.06 3.19
N ALA A 31 -4.52 -0.02 3.53
CA ALA A 31 -5.29 0.09 4.75
C ALA A 31 -6.26 -1.09 4.91
N ASP A 32 -7.08 -1.36 3.89
CA ASP A 32 -8.09 -2.42 3.92
C ASP A 32 -7.48 -3.84 4.00
N GLU A 33 -6.36 -4.08 3.31
CA GLU A 33 -5.73 -5.41 3.26
C GLU A 33 -4.87 -5.73 4.49
N ASN A 34 -4.28 -4.70 5.13
CA ASN A 34 -3.27 -4.89 6.18
C ASN A 34 -3.74 -4.48 7.58
N PHE A 35 -4.81 -3.69 7.70
CA PHE A 35 -5.27 -3.17 8.98
C PHE A 35 -6.73 -3.56 9.25
N THR A 36 -7.04 -3.83 10.51
CA THR A 36 -8.42 -3.96 10.98
C THR A 36 -8.77 -2.69 11.75
N TRP A 37 -9.70 -1.92 11.22
CA TRP A 37 -10.14 -0.67 11.83
C TRP A 37 -11.22 -0.96 12.87
N TYR A 38 -10.95 -0.62 14.12
CA TYR A 38 -11.97 -0.60 15.17
C TYR A 38 -12.51 0.82 15.28
N GLN A 39 -13.73 1.02 14.80
CA GLN A 39 -14.47 2.26 15.01
C GLN A 39 -15.57 1.99 16.05
N ARG A 40 -15.57 2.77 17.14
CA ARG A 40 -16.59 2.70 18.21
C ARG A 40 -17.85 3.46 17.82
#